data_AF-A0A0D1Y7I4-F1
#
_entry.id   AF-A0A0D1Y7I4-F1
#
_cell.length_a   1.000
_cell.length_b   1.000
_cell.length_c   1.000
_cell.angle_alpha   90.00
_cell.angle_beta   90.00
_cell.angle_gamma   90.00
#
_symmetry.space_group_name_H-M   'P 1'
#
loop_
_entity.id
_entity.type
_entity.pdbx_description
1 polymer ?
#
loop_
_entity_poly.entity_id
_entity_poly.type
_entity_poly.pdbx_seq_one_letter_code
_entity_poly.pdbx_strand_id
1 'polypeptide(L)'
;MAKWLDRNVYPDNLKIAKTAPDGSNGTATDQPGLKEMTIKALEILHTRHQQDGFFLMSEAASIDKQMHTLDYDRALGELLELDDTIKATLSYLESIGELNNTLVLVTADHGHGFDVMGNVDTKFLNAQKGDREKRGAVGTYQNSGLSQYLVANRSAPVGSDQNLIYNAGVNFPSNWDPRYTLYQGLTANPDHRENYQVHKTGPRLPALNITGFDNDDYYVNYVDAVTGFIVNGSLPVNADQGVHSLTDVPVFTRGPCQEQFGGVYGNIDIFFGLAGCLGLSRTSHP
;
A
#
# COMPACT_ATOMS: atom_id res chain seq x y z
N MET A 1 -0.18 -13.44 -3.78
CA MET A 1 -1.55 -12.93 -3.95
C MET A 1 -1.58 -11.87 -5.02
N ALA A 2 -2.71 -11.73 -5.71
CA ALA A 2 -2.93 -10.73 -6.72
C ALA A 2 -3.03 -9.33 -6.09
N LYS A 3 -2.18 -8.39 -6.51
CA LYS A 3 -2.23 -6.99 -6.06
C LYS A 3 -3.36 -6.27 -6.77
N TRP A 4 -3.90 -5.21 -6.19
CA TRP A 4 -4.94 -4.36 -6.74
C TRP A 4 -4.58 -3.86 -8.14
N LEU A 5 -3.37 -3.34 -8.34
CA LEU A 5 -2.90 -2.91 -9.67
C LEU A 5 -2.90 -4.07 -10.67
N ASP A 6 -2.48 -5.25 -10.25
CA ASP A 6 -2.44 -6.42 -11.13
C ASP A 6 -3.86 -6.94 -11.43
N ARG A 7 -4.85 -6.79 -10.54
CA ARG A 7 -6.24 -7.18 -10.81
C ARG A 7 -6.99 -6.18 -11.69
N ASN A 8 -6.71 -4.88 -11.55
CA ASN A 8 -7.55 -3.82 -12.09
C ASN A 8 -6.90 -3.02 -13.23
N VAL A 9 -5.57 -2.96 -13.29
CA VAL A 9 -4.82 -2.14 -14.26
C VAL A 9 -3.98 -3.00 -15.20
N TYR A 10 -3.31 -4.04 -14.65
CA TYR A 10 -2.39 -4.92 -15.38
C TYR A 10 -2.74 -6.42 -15.19
N PRO A 11 -3.93 -6.87 -15.62
CA PRO A 11 -4.41 -8.26 -15.45
C PRO A 11 -3.52 -9.33 -16.07
N ASP A 12 -2.70 -8.98 -17.05
CA ASP A 12 -1.73 -9.90 -17.63
C ASP A 12 -0.69 -10.39 -16.61
N ASN A 13 -0.40 -9.60 -15.56
CA ASN A 13 0.51 -10.00 -14.48
C ASN A 13 -0.01 -11.18 -13.65
N LEU A 14 -1.30 -11.53 -13.77
CA LEU A 14 -1.91 -12.67 -13.08
C LEU A 14 -1.82 -13.98 -13.88
N LYS A 15 -1.33 -13.94 -15.13
CA LYS A 15 -1.16 -15.12 -15.99
C LYS A 15 0.10 -15.92 -15.62
N ILE A 16 0.23 -16.26 -14.35
CA ILE A 16 1.36 -17.01 -13.80
C ILE A 16 0.99 -18.48 -13.75
N ALA A 17 1.73 -19.32 -14.48
CA ALA A 17 1.49 -20.76 -14.51
C ALA A 17 1.58 -21.38 -13.11
N LYS A 18 0.78 -22.42 -12.86
CA LYS A 18 0.73 -23.17 -11.59
C LYS A 18 0.35 -22.31 -10.37
N THR A 19 -0.53 -21.34 -10.58
CA THR A 19 -1.07 -20.53 -9.48
C THR A 19 -2.54 -20.79 -9.22
N ALA A 20 -3.22 -21.59 -10.04
CA ALA A 20 -4.64 -21.87 -9.87
C ALA A 20 -4.94 -22.45 -8.47
N PRO A 21 -6.01 -21.97 -7.79
CA PRO A 21 -6.32 -22.38 -6.42
C PRO A 21 -6.88 -23.80 -6.34
N ASP A 22 -7.28 -24.39 -7.46
CA ASP A 22 -7.75 -25.78 -7.57
C ASP A 22 -6.61 -26.81 -7.65
N GLY A 23 -5.36 -26.37 -7.58
CA GLY A 23 -4.16 -27.21 -7.66
C GLY A 23 -3.81 -27.66 -9.09
N SER A 24 -4.50 -27.15 -10.11
CA SER A 24 -4.15 -27.39 -11.51
C SER A 24 -2.91 -26.60 -11.94
N ASN A 25 -2.34 -26.95 -13.10
CA ASN A 25 -1.28 -26.15 -13.73
C ASN A 25 -1.79 -24.83 -14.34
N GLY A 26 -3.05 -24.44 -14.08
CA GLY A 26 -3.66 -23.21 -14.56
C GLY A 26 -3.16 -21.94 -13.85
N THR A 27 -3.83 -20.83 -14.13
CA THR A 27 -3.51 -19.49 -13.62
C THR A 27 -4.62 -18.96 -12.71
N ALA A 28 -4.28 -18.31 -11.60
CA ALA A 28 -5.25 -17.67 -10.72
C ALA A 28 -5.53 -16.21 -11.14
N THR A 29 -6.37 -16.04 -12.17
CA THR A 29 -6.73 -14.72 -12.71
C THR A 29 -7.96 -14.08 -12.07
N ASP A 30 -8.74 -14.86 -11.32
CA ASP A 30 -9.96 -14.43 -10.62
C ASP A 30 -9.77 -14.63 -9.11
N GLN A 31 -8.85 -13.85 -8.53
CA GLN A 31 -8.66 -13.81 -7.07
C GLN A 31 -9.50 -12.67 -6.49
N PRO A 32 -10.27 -12.91 -5.41
CA PRO A 32 -11.00 -11.84 -4.73
C PRO A 32 -10.04 -10.83 -4.11
N GLY A 33 -10.49 -9.59 -3.95
CA GLY A 33 -9.76 -8.57 -3.22
C GLY A 33 -9.98 -8.65 -1.72
N LEU A 34 -9.24 -7.80 -1.01
CA LEU A 34 -9.36 -7.67 0.43
C LEU A 34 -10.78 -7.27 0.83
N LYS A 35 -11.39 -6.36 0.08
CA LYS A 35 -12.77 -5.91 0.30
C LYS A 35 -13.74 -7.08 0.21
N GLU A 36 -13.73 -7.83 -0.88
CA GLU A 36 -14.65 -8.95 -1.08
C GLU A 36 -14.47 -10.03 -0.01
N MET A 37 -13.22 -10.36 0.33
CA MET A 37 -12.93 -11.33 1.40
C MET A 37 -13.39 -10.86 2.77
N THR A 38 -13.15 -9.59 3.12
CA THR A 38 -13.52 -9.01 4.42
C THR A 38 -15.03 -8.97 4.59
N ILE A 39 -15.76 -8.45 3.60
CA ILE A 39 -17.22 -8.41 3.64
C ILE A 39 -17.78 -9.82 3.72
N LYS A 40 -17.21 -10.77 2.97
CA LYS A 40 -17.68 -12.15 3.02
C LYS A 40 -17.46 -12.81 4.39
N ALA A 41 -16.32 -12.52 5.03
CA ALA A 41 -16.04 -12.98 6.38
C ALA A 41 -17.03 -12.40 7.40
N LEU A 42 -17.31 -11.09 7.31
CA LEU A 42 -18.30 -10.43 8.17
C LEU A 42 -19.71 -11.03 8.00
N GLU A 43 -20.15 -11.27 6.76
CA GLU A 43 -21.43 -11.94 6.49
C GLU A 43 -21.52 -13.31 7.18
N ILE A 44 -20.48 -14.13 7.04
CA ILE A 44 -20.46 -15.47 7.62
C ILE A 44 -20.43 -15.41 9.15
N LEU A 45 -19.57 -14.57 9.73
CA LEU A 45 -19.41 -14.45 11.17
C LEU A 45 -20.69 -13.90 11.82
N HIS A 46 -21.25 -12.82 11.28
CA HIS A 46 -22.50 -12.25 11.78
C HIS A 46 -23.63 -13.27 11.67
N THR A 47 -23.78 -13.98 10.53
CA THR A 47 -24.83 -15.01 10.38
C THR A 47 -24.70 -16.14 11.40
N ARG A 48 -23.47 -16.57 11.72
CA ARG A 48 -23.24 -17.72 12.62
C ARG A 48 -23.26 -17.35 14.11
N HIS A 49 -22.93 -16.12 14.46
CA HIS A 49 -22.70 -15.69 15.84
C HIS A 49 -23.43 -14.37 16.17
N GLN A 50 -24.69 -14.23 15.73
CA GLN A 50 -25.49 -13.02 15.97
C GLN A 50 -25.60 -12.62 17.46
N GLN A 51 -25.58 -13.59 18.38
CA GLN A 51 -25.74 -13.33 19.82
C GLN A 51 -24.41 -13.24 20.56
N ASP A 52 -23.40 -14.02 20.16
CA ASP A 52 -22.11 -14.10 20.85
C ASP A 52 -21.13 -13.00 20.40
N GLY A 53 -21.37 -12.40 19.24
CA GLY A 53 -20.44 -11.50 18.57
C GLY A 53 -19.30 -12.25 17.88
N PHE A 54 -18.32 -11.51 17.36
CA PHE A 54 -17.16 -12.09 16.68
C PHE A 54 -15.92 -11.21 16.84
N PHE A 55 -14.76 -11.83 16.60
CA PHE A 55 -13.51 -11.13 16.34
C PHE A 55 -13.08 -11.45 14.90
N LEU A 56 -12.71 -10.41 14.15
CA LEU A 56 -12.18 -10.54 12.81
C LEU A 56 -10.91 -9.69 12.70
N MET A 57 -9.84 -10.30 12.19
CA MET A 57 -8.65 -9.60 11.72
C MET A 57 -8.59 -9.75 10.20
N SER A 58 -8.43 -8.63 9.50
CA SER A 58 -8.27 -8.57 8.05
C SER A 58 -7.01 -7.75 7.73
N GLU A 59 -6.16 -8.27 6.86
CA GLU A 59 -4.79 -7.78 6.67
C GLU A 59 -4.53 -7.40 5.20
N ALA A 60 -4.14 -6.15 4.96
CA ALA A 60 -3.63 -5.67 3.68
C ALA A 60 -2.12 -5.99 3.52
N ALA A 61 -1.75 -7.27 3.63
CA ALA A 61 -0.36 -7.73 3.76
C ALA A 61 0.58 -7.34 2.60
N SER A 62 0.01 -7.01 1.44
CA SER A 62 0.82 -6.65 0.27
C SER A 62 1.36 -5.23 0.35
N ILE A 63 0.83 -4.33 1.19
CA ILE A 63 1.42 -2.99 1.39
C ILE A 63 2.90 -3.15 1.74
N ASP A 64 3.17 -3.88 2.82
CA ASP A 64 4.52 -4.26 3.26
C ASP A 64 5.37 -4.88 2.14
N LYS A 65 4.86 -5.93 1.49
CA LYS A 65 5.59 -6.64 0.44
C LYS A 65 5.98 -5.73 -0.73
N GLN A 66 5.12 -4.79 -1.11
CA GLN A 66 5.42 -3.86 -2.20
C GLN A 66 6.40 -2.77 -1.76
N MET A 67 6.34 -2.34 -0.49
CA MET A 67 7.33 -1.44 0.10
C MET A 67 8.72 -2.06 0.13
N HIS A 68 8.84 -3.34 0.49
CA HIS A 68 10.11 -4.09 0.40
C HIS A 68 10.70 -4.06 -1.01
N THR A 69 9.89 -4.36 -2.03
CA THR A 69 10.35 -4.35 -3.43
C THR A 69 10.59 -2.95 -4.02
N LEU A 70 10.37 -1.89 -3.24
CA LEU A 70 10.40 -0.48 -3.69
C LEU A 70 9.36 -0.17 -4.79
N ASP A 71 8.27 -0.92 -4.83
CA ASP A 71 7.16 -0.74 -5.78
C ASP A 71 6.04 0.07 -5.13
N TYR A 72 6.31 1.36 -4.99
CA TYR A 72 5.46 2.27 -4.25
C TYR A 72 4.10 2.51 -4.92
N ASP A 73 3.99 2.41 -6.25
CA ASP A 73 2.70 2.51 -6.94
C ASP A 73 1.78 1.33 -6.60
N ARG A 74 2.32 0.11 -6.55
CA ARG A 74 1.53 -1.03 -6.07
C ARG A 74 1.23 -0.92 -4.58
N ALA A 75 2.18 -0.48 -3.76
CA ALA A 75 1.93 -0.24 -2.33
C ALA A 75 0.78 0.77 -2.12
N LEU A 76 0.74 1.85 -2.91
CA LEU A 76 -0.37 2.81 -2.92
C LEU A 76 -1.70 2.17 -3.34
N GLY A 77 -1.69 1.32 -4.38
CA GLY A 77 -2.87 0.54 -4.76
C GLY A 77 -3.42 -0.34 -3.65
N GLU A 78 -2.55 -1.04 -2.92
CA GLU A 78 -2.96 -1.86 -1.76
C GLU A 78 -3.48 -1.00 -0.60
N LEU A 79 -2.86 0.16 -0.34
CA LEU A 79 -3.32 1.10 0.68
C LEU A 79 -4.72 1.66 0.37
N LEU A 80 -4.97 1.99 -0.90
CA LEU A 80 -6.28 2.45 -1.36
C LEU A 80 -7.33 1.33 -1.31
N GLU A 81 -6.93 0.07 -1.55
CA GLU A 81 -7.81 -1.08 -1.33
C GLU A 81 -8.14 -1.28 0.15
N LEU A 82 -7.20 -1.04 1.06
CA LEU A 82 -7.48 -1.05 2.49
C LEU A 82 -8.49 0.04 2.87
N ASP A 83 -8.33 1.27 2.36
CA ASP A 83 -9.30 2.36 2.57
C ASP A 83 -10.70 2.01 2.03
N ASP A 84 -10.80 1.44 0.84
CA ASP A 84 -12.07 0.97 0.27
C ASP A 84 -12.69 -0.17 1.09
N THR A 85 -11.86 -1.07 1.62
CA THR A 85 -12.28 -2.16 2.51
C THR A 85 -12.84 -1.63 3.83
N ILE A 86 -12.19 -0.61 4.42
CA ILE A 86 -12.68 0.04 5.65
C ILE A 86 -14.03 0.72 5.39
N LYS A 87 -14.15 1.48 4.29
CA LYS A 87 -15.42 2.12 3.88
C LYS A 87 -16.53 1.09 3.72
N ALA A 88 -16.27 0.03 2.96
CA ALA A 88 -17.24 -1.05 2.76
C ALA A 88 -17.62 -1.73 4.07
N THR A 89 -16.66 -1.96 4.98
CA THR A 89 -16.91 -2.55 6.30
C THR A 89 -17.85 -1.68 7.12
N LEU A 90 -17.58 -0.38 7.20
CA LEU A 90 -18.43 0.57 7.92
C LEU A 90 -19.84 0.63 7.33
N SER A 91 -19.97 0.69 6.01
CA SER A 91 -21.27 0.68 5.32
C SER A 91 -22.03 -0.64 5.52
N TYR A 92 -21.34 -1.78 5.48
CA TYR A 92 -21.94 -3.08 5.74
C TYR A 92 -22.49 -3.16 7.16
N LEU A 93 -21.67 -2.81 8.17
CA LEU A 93 -22.08 -2.78 9.57
C LEU A 93 -23.26 -1.82 9.81
N GLU A 94 -23.30 -0.67 9.13
CA GLU A 94 -24.43 0.25 9.18
C GLU A 94 -25.70 -0.39 8.62
N SER A 95 -25.59 -1.06 7.47
CA SER A 95 -26.72 -1.70 6.79
C SER A 95 -27.39 -2.81 7.60
N ILE A 96 -26.62 -3.49 8.47
CA ILE A 96 -27.13 -4.56 9.35
C ILE A 96 -27.43 -4.06 10.77
N GLY A 97 -27.25 -2.76 11.04
CA GLY A 97 -27.52 -2.15 12.34
C GLY A 97 -26.47 -2.41 13.43
N GLU A 98 -25.30 -2.95 13.07
CA GLU A 98 -24.24 -3.36 14.01
C GLU A 98 -23.11 -2.34 14.16
N LEU A 99 -23.12 -1.26 13.38
CA LEU A 99 -22.05 -0.25 13.41
C LEU A 99 -21.82 0.34 14.81
N ASN A 100 -22.89 0.57 15.58
CA ASN A 100 -22.78 1.13 16.93
C ASN A 100 -22.42 0.08 18.00
N ASN A 101 -22.48 -1.21 17.67
CA ASN A 101 -22.13 -2.32 18.55
C ASN A 101 -20.75 -2.90 18.23
N THR A 102 -20.08 -2.39 17.20
CA THR A 102 -18.81 -2.94 16.68
C THR A 102 -17.69 -1.93 16.91
N LEU A 103 -16.60 -2.37 17.56
CA LEU A 103 -15.34 -1.64 17.55
C LEU A 103 -14.58 -2.00 16.27
N VAL A 104 -14.39 -1.03 15.39
CA VAL A 104 -13.49 -1.13 14.24
C VAL A 104 -12.18 -0.44 14.61
N LEU A 105 -11.08 -1.21 14.59
CA LEU A 105 -9.72 -0.72 14.84
C LEU A 105 -8.85 -0.98 13.61
N VAL A 106 -8.15 0.05 13.15
CA VAL A 106 -7.22 0.01 12.03
C VAL A 106 -5.86 0.49 12.52
N THR A 107 -4.83 -0.31 12.30
CA THR A 107 -3.44 0.06 12.61
C THR A 107 -2.48 -0.68 11.68
N ALA A 108 -1.18 -0.45 11.83
CA ALA A 108 -0.14 -1.25 11.22
C ALA A 108 0.64 -2.01 12.30
N ASP A 109 1.29 -3.09 11.92
CA ASP A 109 2.18 -3.86 12.78
C ASP A 109 3.58 -3.22 12.88
N HIS A 110 4.02 -2.53 11.81
CA HIS A 110 5.25 -1.73 11.79
C HIS A 110 5.24 -0.64 10.69
N GLY A 111 6.25 0.23 10.73
CA GLY A 111 6.47 1.27 9.73
C GLY A 111 7.56 0.94 8.72
N HIS A 112 7.66 1.78 7.70
CA HIS A 112 8.83 1.90 6.82
C HIS A 112 9.32 3.34 6.87
N GLY A 113 10.63 3.55 6.70
CA GLY A 113 11.24 4.88 6.65
C GLY A 113 10.96 5.61 5.32
N PHE A 114 9.68 5.72 4.96
CA PHE A 114 9.16 6.22 3.70
C PHE A 114 8.60 7.62 3.85
N ASP A 115 8.81 8.46 2.83
CA ASP A 115 8.21 9.79 2.73
C ASP A 115 7.95 10.17 1.27
N VAL A 116 7.17 11.24 1.06
CA VAL A 116 6.90 11.88 -0.21
C VAL A 116 7.37 13.32 -0.16
N MET A 117 8.48 13.60 -0.84
CA MET A 117 9.23 14.85 -0.71
C MET A 117 8.95 15.85 -1.84
N GLY A 118 8.00 15.56 -2.72
CA GLY A 118 7.64 16.42 -3.85
C GLY A 118 7.15 15.64 -5.07
N ASN A 119 7.50 16.10 -6.27
CA ASN A 119 7.15 15.45 -7.53
C ASN A 119 8.34 15.35 -8.49
N VAL A 120 8.23 14.46 -9.48
CA VAL A 120 9.23 14.23 -10.53
C VAL A 120 8.60 14.41 -11.92
N ASP A 121 9.26 15.14 -12.82
CA ASP A 121 8.89 15.23 -14.25
C ASP A 121 9.49 14.06 -15.03
N THR A 122 8.73 12.97 -15.19
CA THR A 122 9.20 11.74 -15.86
C THR A 122 9.55 11.96 -17.33
N LYS A 123 8.90 12.93 -18.00
CA LYS A 123 9.24 13.29 -19.38
C LYS A 123 10.59 13.98 -19.47
N PHE A 124 10.90 14.88 -18.54
CA PHE A 124 12.23 15.49 -18.46
C PHE A 124 13.28 14.41 -18.17
N LEU A 125 13.03 13.55 -17.18
CA LEU A 125 13.92 12.45 -16.77
C LEU A 125 14.29 11.55 -17.97
N ASN A 126 13.29 11.10 -18.73
CA ASN A 126 13.48 10.21 -19.87
C ASN A 126 14.22 10.87 -21.03
N ALA A 127 14.15 12.20 -21.16
CA ALA A 127 14.87 12.93 -22.20
C ALA A 127 16.38 13.08 -21.90
N GLN A 128 16.80 12.89 -20.65
CA GLN A 128 18.20 13.01 -20.24
C GLN A 128 18.99 11.72 -20.47
N LYS A 129 20.28 11.87 -20.79
CA LYS A 129 21.19 10.74 -21.06
C LYS A 129 22.01 10.29 -19.84
N GLY A 130 22.42 11.22 -18.98
CA GLY A 130 23.26 10.93 -17.82
C GLY A 130 22.49 11.01 -16.50
N ASP A 131 22.93 10.22 -15.53
CA ASP A 131 22.33 10.13 -14.19
C ASP A 131 22.29 11.51 -13.49
N ARG A 132 23.32 12.34 -13.71
CA ARG A 132 23.37 13.68 -13.10
C ARG A 132 22.31 14.61 -13.66
N GLU A 133 22.10 14.59 -14.96
CA GLU A 133 21.08 15.41 -15.63
C GLU A 133 19.68 14.90 -15.30
N LYS A 134 19.47 13.57 -15.22
CA LYS A 134 18.19 12.96 -14.84
C LYS A 134 17.67 13.46 -13.48
N ARG A 135 18.56 13.66 -12.50
CA ARG A 135 18.20 14.21 -11.18
C ARG A 135 17.56 15.60 -11.26
N GLY A 136 17.78 16.36 -12.33
CA GLY A 136 17.09 17.63 -12.58
C GLY A 136 15.58 17.51 -12.80
N ALA A 137 15.06 16.29 -12.96
CA ALA A 137 13.63 16.02 -13.01
C ALA A 137 12.93 16.16 -11.65
N VAL A 138 13.68 16.04 -10.54
CA VAL A 138 13.13 16.12 -9.18
C VAL A 138 12.86 17.58 -8.84
N GLY A 139 11.60 17.91 -8.61
CA GLY A 139 11.21 19.28 -8.28
C GLY A 139 11.48 19.63 -6.82
N THR A 140 11.93 20.87 -6.58
CA THR A 140 12.24 21.38 -5.24
C THR A 140 11.34 22.55 -4.88
N TYR A 141 10.79 22.58 -3.67
CA TYR A 141 9.95 23.68 -3.18
C TYR A 141 8.84 24.03 -4.18
N GLN A 142 8.71 25.31 -4.57
CA GLN A 142 7.74 25.77 -5.56
C GLN A 142 7.88 25.11 -6.94
N ASN A 143 9.07 24.58 -7.27
CA ASN A 143 9.30 23.89 -8.54
C ASN A 143 8.81 22.44 -8.53
N SER A 144 8.39 21.92 -7.38
CA SER A 144 7.76 20.59 -7.26
C SER A 144 6.40 20.53 -7.96
N GLY A 145 5.66 21.64 -8.01
CA GLY A 145 4.33 21.65 -8.62
C GLY A 145 3.33 20.70 -7.95
N LEU A 146 2.26 20.34 -8.68
CA LEU A 146 1.23 19.39 -8.23
C LEU A 146 1.42 18.04 -8.93
N SER A 147 1.13 16.95 -8.21
CA SER A 147 1.08 15.61 -8.79
C SER A 147 -0.09 15.48 -9.79
N GLN A 148 0.05 14.56 -10.73
CA GLN A 148 -0.93 14.33 -11.80
C GLN A 148 -1.70 13.00 -11.68
N TYR A 149 -1.71 12.40 -10.48
CA TYR A 149 -2.55 11.22 -10.20
C TYR A 149 -4.05 11.54 -10.18
N LEU A 150 -4.41 12.83 -10.10
CA LEU A 150 -5.78 13.34 -10.08
C LEU A 150 -6.15 13.95 -11.44
N VAL A 151 -7.38 13.74 -11.88
CA VAL A 151 -7.89 14.39 -13.10
C VAL A 151 -8.23 15.83 -12.76
N ALA A 152 -7.68 16.76 -13.54
CA ALA A 152 -8.12 18.14 -13.48
C ALA A 152 -9.61 18.22 -13.82
N ASN A 153 -10.46 18.65 -12.88
CA ASN A 153 -11.83 19.03 -13.18
C ASN A 153 -11.79 20.27 -14.08
N ARG A 154 -11.79 20.07 -15.40
CA ARG A 154 -11.70 21.16 -16.38
C ARG A 154 -12.89 22.13 -16.33
N SER A 155 -13.94 21.79 -15.59
CA SER A 155 -15.10 22.64 -15.34
C SER A 155 -14.98 23.49 -14.08
N ALA A 156 -13.98 23.25 -13.22
CA ALA A 156 -13.75 24.05 -12.03
C ALA A 156 -12.97 25.35 -12.37
N PRO A 157 -13.25 26.46 -11.67
CA PRO A 157 -12.54 27.72 -11.87
C PRO A 157 -11.03 27.55 -11.67
N VAL A 158 -10.22 28.14 -12.54
CA VAL A 158 -8.76 28.17 -12.40
C VAL A 158 -8.42 28.77 -11.04
N GLY A 159 -7.82 27.96 -10.15
CA GLY A 159 -7.44 28.37 -8.79
C GLY A 159 -8.36 27.90 -7.66
N SER A 160 -9.43 27.13 -7.93
CA SER A 160 -10.18 26.45 -6.86
C SER A 160 -9.52 25.14 -6.43
N ASP A 161 -9.70 24.79 -5.16
CA ASP A 161 -9.41 23.48 -4.54
C ASP A 161 -10.25 22.33 -5.13
N GLN A 162 -11.33 22.65 -5.86
CA GLN A 162 -12.21 21.70 -6.56
C GLN A 162 -11.71 21.25 -7.94
N ASN A 163 -10.48 21.59 -8.31
CA ASN A 163 -9.88 21.22 -9.58
C ASN A 163 -9.40 19.76 -9.64
N LEU A 164 -9.61 18.93 -8.61
CA LEU A 164 -9.07 17.57 -8.55
C LEU A 164 -10.19 16.58 -8.22
N ILE A 165 -10.54 15.72 -9.18
CA ILE A 165 -11.58 14.69 -9.01
C ILE A 165 -10.94 13.31 -9.21
N TYR A 166 -11.13 12.40 -8.24
CA TYR A 166 -11.00 10.96 -8.44
C TYR A 166 -12.17 10.47 -9.30
N ASN A 167 -11.98 9.48 -10.17
CA ASN A 167 -13.08 8.94 -10.97
C ASN A 167 -14.29 8.63 -10.07
N ALA A 168 -15.48 9.09 -10.48
CA ALA A 168 -16.69 8.94 -9.68
C ALA A 168 -16.89 7.46 -9.25
N GLY A 169 -16.91 7.22 -7.93
CA GLY A 169 -17.13 5.90 -7.35
C GLY A 169 -15.88 5.10 -6.96
N VAL A 170 -14.67 5.57 -7.28
CA VAL A 170 -13.41 4.91 -6.88
C VAL A 170 -12.39 5.94 -6.39
N ASN A 171 -11.90 5.83 -5.15
CA ASN A 171 -10.85 6.70 -4.60
C ASN A 171 -9.45 6.38 -5.17
N PHE A 172 -9.40 5.88 -6.40
CA PHE A 172 -8.19 5.41 -7.06
C PHE A 172 -7.77 6.38 -8.17
N PRO A 173 -6.45 6.53 -8.42
CA PRO A 173 -5.94 7.28 -9.57
C PRO A 173 -6.56 6.79 -10.87
N SER A 174 -6.96 7.76 -11.71
CA SER A 174 -7.39 7.48 -13.09
C SER A 174 -6.21 7.14 -14.01
N ASN A 175 -5.02 7.60 -13.65
CA ASN A 175 -3.77 7.36 -14.34
C ASN A 175 -2.68 7.01 -13.32
N TRP A 176 -2.11 5.82 -13.46
CA TRP A 176 -1.03 5.30 -12.63
C TRP A 176 0.37 5.61 -13.18
N ASP A 177 0.47 6.17 -14.39
CA ASP A 177 1.73 6.56 -15.03
C ASP A 177 1.68 8.03 -15.47
N PRO A 178 1.48 9.00 -14.56
CA PRO A 178 1.44 10.41 -14.91
C PRO A 178 2.83 10.99 -15.24
N ARG A 179 2.85 12.16 -15.90
CA ARG A 179 4.11 12.87 -16.16
C ARG A 179 4.72 13.44 -14.86
N TYR A 180 3.90 14.11 -14.05
CA TYR A 180 4.30 14.61 -12.74
C TYR A 180 3.88 13.61 -11.67
N THR A 181 4.80 12.72 -11.33
CA THR A 181 4.65 11.64 -10.35
C THR A 181 5.18 12.06 -8.98
N LEU A 182 4.95 11.28 -7.94
CA LEU A 182 5.45 11.56 -6.59
C LEU A 182 6.95 11.33 -6.51
N TYR A 183 7.67 12.27 -5.91
CA TYR A 183 9.04 12.04 -5.45
C TYR A 183 8.95 11.33 -4.10
N GLN A 184 8.91 10.01 -4.18
CA GLN A 184 8.68 9.12 -3.05
C GLN A 184 9.86 8.18 -2.86
N GLY A 185 10.14 7.80 -1.62
CA GLY A 185 11.28 6.94 -1.36
C GLY A 185 11.36 6.44 0.07
N LEU A 186 11.87 5.22 0.18
CA LEU A 186 12.21 4.58 1.43
C LEU A 186 13.70 4.80 1.73
N THR A 187 14.05 5.13 2.98
CA THR A 187 15.44 5.47 3.36
C THR A 187 16.34 4.23 3.48
N ALA A 188 15.82 3.14 4.05
CA ALA A 188 16.53 1.88 4.27
C ALA A 188 16.40 0.93 3.07
N ASN A 189 17.05 1.26 1.96
CA ASN A 189 16.95 0.57 0.67
C ASN A 189 18.31 0.07 0.14
N PRO A 190 18.31 -0.91 -0.79
CA PRO A 190 19.52 -1.32 -1.51
C PRO A 190 19.87 -0.32 -2.61
N ASP A 191 21.04 -0.49 -3.21
CA ASP A 191 21.37 0.16 -4.47
C ASP A 191 20.33 -0.22 -5.55
N HIS A 192 19.73 0.76 -6.20
CA HIS A 192 18.71 0.53 -7.24
C HIS A 192 18.70 1.64 -8.31
N ARG A 193 17.97 1.43 -9.40
CA ARG A 193 17.63 2.51 -10.34
C ARG A 193 16.25 3.07 -10.00
N GLU A 194 16.07 4.37 -10.13
CA GLU A 194 14.77 4.99 -9.93
C GLU A 194 14.38 5.87 -11.13
N ASN A 195 13.17 5.63 -11.65
CA ASN A 195 12.58 6.40 -12.75
C ASN A 195 11.21 7.00 -12.39
N TYR A 196 10.67 6.68 -11.21
CA TYR A 196 9.40 7.13 -10.64
C TYR A 196 8.17 6.79 -11.50
N GLN A 197 8.28 5.76 -12.33
CA GLN A 197 7.20 5.29 -13.19
C GLN A 197 6.71 3.93 -12.73
N VAL A 198 5.41 3.69 -12.90
CA VAL A 198 4.80 2.41 -12.56
C VAL A 198 5.45 1.25 -13.32
N HIS A 199 5.78 0.18 -12.59
CA HIS A 199 6.35 -1.02 -13.18
C HIS A 199 5.23 -1.90 -13.78
N LYS A 200 5.06 -1.88 -15.11
CA LYS A 200 3.87 -2.45 -15.78
C LYS A 200 3.81 -3.98 -15.75
N THR A 201 4.96 -4.65 -15.65
CA THR A 201 5.10 -6.10 -15.83
C THR A 201 5.24 -6.90 -14.52
N GLY A 202 4.67 -6.38 -13.43
CA GLY A 202 4.67 -7.01 -12.10
C GLY A 202 5.46 -6.20 -11.07
N PRO A 203 5.68 -6.73 -9.85
CA PRO A 203 6.50 -6.07 -8.84
C PRO A 203 7.92 -5.81 -9.32
N ARG A 204 8.55 -4.79 -8.74
CA ARG A 204 9.96 -4.49 -8.97
C ARG A 204 10.87 -5.56 -8.36
N LEU A 205 12.07 -5.65 -8.91
CA LEU A 205 13.21 -6.37 -8.33
C LEU A 205 14.40 -5.41 -8.32
N PRO A 206 14.59 -4.61 -7.26
CA PRO A 206 15.48 -3.45 -7.29
C PRO A 206 16.97 -3.84 -7.35
N ALA A 207 17.34 -4.94 -6.69
CA ALA A 207 18.69 -5.48 -6.68
C ALA A 207 18.68 -7.00 -6.98
N LEU A 208 19.79 -7.51 -7.50
CA LEU A 208 19.98 -8.94 -7.80
C LEU A 208 21.43 -9.37 -7.56
N ASN A 209 21.62 -10.66 -7.31
CA ASN A 209 22.93 -11.26 -7.34
C ASN A 209 23.39 -11.46 -8.80
N ILE A 210 24.65 -11.14 -9.10
CA ILE A 210 25.22 -11.29 -10.45
C ILE A 210 26.19 -12.47 -10.46
N THR A 211 25.94 -13.43 -11.36
CA THR A 211 26.84 -14.56 -11.56
C THR A 211 28.27 -14.08 -11.88
N GLY A 212 29.25 -14.57 -11.11
CA GLY A 212 30.66 -14.20 -11.25
C GLY A 212 31.14 -13.15 -10.24
N PHE A 213 30.23 -12.60 -9.42
CA PHE A 213 30.54 -11.84 -8.21
C PHE A 213 30.29 -12.70 -6.96
N ASP A 214 30.49 -12.13 -5.77
CA ASP A 214 30.15 -12.81 -4.52
C ASP A 214 28.65 -13.18 -4.51
N ASN A 215 28.32 -14.37 -4.05
CA ASN A 215 26.94 -14.88 -4.02
C ASN A 215 26.09 -14.20 -2.95
N ASP A 216 26.72 -13.61 -1.93
CA ASP A 216 26.05 -12.91 -0.85
C ASP A 216 25.85 -11.42 -1.17
N ASP A 217 26.44 -10.91 -2.26
CA ASP A 217 26.32 -9.51 -2.67
C ASP A 217 25.17 -9.31 -3.66
N TYR A 218 24.44 -8.22 -3.48
CA TYR A 218 23.40 -7.72 -4.36
C TYR A 218 23.83 -6.41 -5.01
N TYR A 219 23.52 -6.29 -6.29
CA TYR A 219 23.86 -5.17 -7.14
C TYR A 219 22.59 -4.60 -7.76
N VAL A 220 22.64 -3.33 -8.18
CA VAL A 220 21.57 -2.68 -8.96
C VAL A 220 21.09 -3.61 -10.07
N ASN A 221 19.80 -3.93 -10.09
CA ASN A 221 19.23 -4.71 -11.18
C ASN A 221 19.27 -3.90 -12.49
N TYR A 222 20.09 -4.35 -13.44
CA TYR A 222 20.31 -3.64 -14.70
C TYR A 222 19.13 -3.70 -15.68
N VAL A 223 18.11 -4.52 -15.41
CA VAL A 223 16.86 -4.56 -16.18
C VAL A 223 15.71 -3.83 -15.50
N ASP A 224 15.82 -3.52 -14.20
CA ASP A 224 14.82 -2.74 -13.47
C ASP A 224 15.01 -1.23 -13.72
N ALA A 225 13.89 -0.52 -13.93
CA ALA A 225 13.84 0.94 -14.09
C ALA A 225 14.96 1.52 -14.99
N VAL A 226 15.24 0.90 -16.14
CA VAL A 226 16.41 1.22 -17.00
C VAL A 226 16.48 2.67 -17.50
N THR A 227 15.34 3.37 -17.51
CA THR A 227 15.29 4.80 -17.87
C THR A 227 15.68 5.73 -16.73
N GLY A 228 15.85 5.19 -15.52
CA GLY A 228 16.18 5.89 -14.29
C GLY A 228 17.66 6.22 -14.12
N PHE A 229 17.97 6.77 -12.95
CA PHE A 229 19.33 6.99 -12.47
C PHE A 229 19.61 6.10 -11.26
N ILE A 230 20.88 5.84 -10.96
CA ILE A 230 21.25 5.04 -9.78
C ILE A 230 21.02 5.86 -8.51
N VAL A 231 20.33 5.25 -7.55
CA VAL A 231 20.21 5.68 -6.17
C VAL A 231 21.06 4.72 -5.33
N ASN A 232 22.09 5.27 -4.69
CA ASN A 232 22.90 4.49 -3.75
C ASN A 232 22.10 4.20 -2.49
N GLY A 233 22.07 2.93 -2.12
CA GLY A 233 21.41 2.41 -0.95
C GLY A 233 22.11 2.78 0.35
N SER A 234 21.39 2.59 1.46
CA SER A 234 21.92 2.72 2.81
C SER A 234 22.12 1.38 3.51
N LEU A 235 21.62 0.30 2.92
CA LEU A 235 21.73 -1.05 3.46
C LEU A 235 23.08 -1.70 3.11
N PRO A 236 23.51 -2.70 3.90
CA PRO A 236 24.63 -3.56 3.52
C PRO A 236 24.37 -4.23 2.17
N VAL A 237 25.45 -4.54 1.44
CA VAL A 237 25.38 -5.13 0.10
C VAL A 237 24.72 -6.51 0.05
N ASN A 238 24.51 -7.17 1.19
CA ASN A 238 23.78 -8.44 1.27
C ASN A 238 22.27 -8.30 1.42
N ALA A 239 21.73 -7.08 1.37
CA ALA A 239 20.30 -6.82 1.33
C ALA A 239 19.86 -6.48 -0.09
N ASP A 240 18.78 -7.10 -0.55
CA ASP A 240 18.27 -6.99 -1.93
C ASP A 240 16.98 -6.16 -2.05
N GLN A 241 16.41 -5.74 -0.92
CA GLN A 241 15.11 -5.06 -0.83
C GLN A 241 15.11 -4.06 0.33
N GLY A 242 14.13 -3.16 0.36
CA GLY A 242 13.93 -2.24 1.48
C GLY A 242 13.65 -3.00 2.79
N VAL A 243 13.77 -2.33 3.93
CA VAL A 243 13.46 -2.93 5.25
C VAL A 243 12.61 -2.00 6.11
N HIS A 244 12.06 -2.55 7.20
CA HIS A 244 11.18 -1.85 8.14
C HIS A 244 11.91 -0.69 8.86
N SER A 245 11.14 0.15 9.55
CA SER A 245 11.63 1.17 10.48
C SER A 245 10.92 1.10 11.84
N LEU A 246 11.46 1.84 12.81
CA LEU A 246 10.85 2.04 14.13
C LEU A 246 9.89 3.25 14.16
N THR A 247 9.36 3.65 13.00
CA THR A 247 8.40 4.76 12.94
C THR A 247 7.13 4.36 13.67
N ASP A 248 6.63 5.23 14.57
CA ASP A 248 5.34 5.03 15.21
C ASP A 248 4.24 4.90 14.16
N VAL A 249 3.34 3.94 14.37
CA VAL A 249 2.24 3.66 13.46
C VAL A 249 0.93 4.23 14.02
N PRO A 250 0.05 4.79 13.17
CA PRO A 250 -1.22 5.32 13.65
C PRO A 250 -2.17 4.21 14.08
N VAL A 251 -3.03 4.52 15.04
CA VAL A 251 -4.17 3.70 15.44
C VAL A 251 -5.43 4.53 15.21
N PHE A 252 -6.35 4.00 14.41
CA PHE A 252 -7.66 4.60 14.16
C PHE A 252 -8.74 3.68 14.71
N THR A 253 -9.70 4.26 15.43
CA THR A 253 -10.79 3.48 16.02
C THR A 253 -12.13 4.15 15.81
N ARG A 254 -13.18 3.34 15.66
CA ARG A 254 -14.58 3.76 15.67
C ARG A 254 -15.43 2.74 16.40
N GLY A 255 -16.30 3.21 17.28
CA GLY A 255 -17.29 2.38 17.97
C GLY A 255 -17.10 2.34 19.49
N PRO A 256 -17.66 1.32 20.17
CA PRO A 256 -17.50 1.14 21.60
C PRO A 256 -16.03 1.12 22.03
N CYS A 257 -15.73 1.72 23.19
CA CYS A 257 -14.37 1.74 23.78
C CYS A 257 -13.30 2.51 22.97
N GLN A 258 -13.66 3.20 21.88
CA GLN A 258 -12.69 3.90 21.02
C GLN A 258 -11.81 4.90 21.80
N GLU A 259 -12.32 5.48 22.89
CA GLU A 259 -11.60 6.41 23.75
C GLU A 259 -10.39 5.78 24.46
N GLN A 260 -10.34 4.45 24.59
CA GLN A 260 -9.22 3.72 25.18
C GLN A 260 -7.97 3.73 24.30
N PHE A 261 -8.11 4.06 23.02
CA PHE A 261 -7.03 4.00 22.01
C PHE A 261 -6.49 5.39 21.64
N GLY A 262 -6.79 6.42 22.43
CA GLY A 262 -6.23 7.76 22.25
C GLY A 262 -4.85 7.92 22.90
N GLY A 263 -3.93 8.61 22.22
CA GLY A 263 -2.61 8.95 22.76
C GLY A 263 -1.46 8.17 22.12
N VAL A 264 -0.34 8.07 22.84
CA VAL A 264 0.87 7.34 22.43
C VAL A 264 1.12 6.23 23.44
N TYR A 265 1.24 5.00 22.97
CA TYR A 265 1.30 3.78 23.79
C TYR A 265 1.95 2.64 23.00
N GLY A 266 2.24 1.52 23.67
CA GLY A 266 2.83 0.36 23.01
C GLY A 266 1.78 -0.50 22.30
N ASN A 267 2.17 -1.25 21.26
CA ASN A 267 1.25 -2.16 20.57
C ASN A 267 0.62 -3.22 21.49
N ILE A 268 1.28 -3.57 22.60
CA ILE A 268 0.76 -4.45 23.64
C ILE A 268 -0.52 -3.87 24.27
N ASP A 269 -0.60 -2.55 24.42
CA ASP A 269 -1.76 -1.87 24.99
C ASP A 269 -3.00 -2.00 24.09
N ILE A 270 -2.82 -2.13 22.77
CA ILE A 270 -3.90 -2.41 21.82
C ILE A 270 -4.56 -3.75 22.16
N PHE A 271 -3.78 -4.79 22.41
CA PHE A 271 -4.30 -6.10 22.79
C PHE A 271 -5.13 -6.02 24.08
N PHE A 272 -4.61 -5.36 25.12
CA PHE A 272 -5.34 -5.24 26.38
C PHE A 272 -6.60 -4.36 26.26
N GLY A 273 -6.57 -3.30 25.45
CA GLY A 273 -7.74 -2.50 25.13
C GLY A 273 -8.83 -3.32 24.43
N LEU A 274 -8.45 -4.12 23.41
CA LEU A 274 -9.39 -5.02 22.72
C LEU A 274 -9.97 -6.07 23.67
N ALA A 275 -9.13 -6.73 24.48
CA ALA A 275 -9.58 -7.72 25.46
C ALA A 275 -10.51 -7.13 26.52
N GLY A 276 -10.23 -5.90 26.97
CA GLY A 276 -11.08 -5.14 27.88
C GLY A 276 -12.42 -4.79 27.26
N CYS A 277 -12.43 -4.31 26.01
CA CYS A 277 -13.66 -3.96 25.29
C CYS A 277 -14.56 -5.18 25.02
N LEU A 278 -13.95 -6.33 24.68
CA LEU A 278 -14.65 -7.61 24.53
C LEU A 278 -15.10 -8.23 25.87
N GLY A 279 -14.74 -7.63 27.01
CA GLY A 279 -15.10 -8.14 28.33
C GLY A 279 -14.38 -9.43 28.73
N LEU A 280 -13.31 -9.81 28.04
CA LEU A 280 -12.55 -11.04 28.28
C LEU A 280 -11.77 -11.02 29.61
N SER A 281 -11.58 -9.84 30.19
CA SER A 281 -10.91 -9.66 31.48
C SER A 281 -11.83 -9.89 32.70
N ARG A 282 -13.13 -10.16 32.49
CA ARG A 282 -14.06 -10.43 33.60
C ARG A 282 -13.88 -11.85 34.11
N THR A 283 -13.32 -12.00 35.30
CA THR A 283 -13.46 -13.24 36.08
C THR A 283 -14.92 -13.39 36.47
N SER A 284 -15.60 -14.42 35.97
CA SER A 284 -16.94 -14.79 36.46
C SER A 284 -16.90 -14.88 37.98
N HIS A 285 -17.72 -14.10 38.68
CA HIS A 285 -18.02 -14.44 40.07
C HIS A 285 -18.75 -15.79 40.06
N PRO A 286 -18.37 -16.72 40.96
CA PRO A 286 -19.03 -18.03 41.07
C PRO A 286 -20.51 -17.91 41.43
#